data_AF-A0ABD5S3P3-F1
#
_entry.id   AF-A0ABD5S3P3-F1
#
_cell.length_a   1.000
_cell.length_b   1.000
_cell.length_c   1.000
_cell.angle_alpha   90.00
_cell.angle_beta   90.00
_cell.angle_gamma   90.00
#
_symmetry.space_group_name_H-M   'P 1'
#
loop_
_entity.id
_entity.type
_entity.pdbx_description
1 polymer ?
#
loop_
_entity_poly.entity_id
_entity_poly.type
_entity_poly.pdbx_seq_one_letter_code
_entity_poly.pdbx_strand_id
1 'polypeptide(L)'
;MGTEPSDITRKAHDGRTTGIGKRGFLKLLGVGALAVGGTAGASTAQSGGGSLANRVDITGANDEPARYRLGTSGALVPAPGTVERWDSTTETTAEGWVPGSQGSDTYYFAGGLVDFEFVEGAGRVTVNGRPVDPAAVRAGWEHSITIRGRGEPTNYVFEVSGGISPTDTETKERWDEFGGANPVGEPTRVDGWVTAEGDVDTFFFDGEVERFAFERGDATVEVDARPVDDPESLTNVGEKRYVEIRGTGEPANYAFSVSGELHASTESTERWDAVSERAAEGWVTATTDSDVYYYTGELVEFEIRQGTADVTEGEYEDPVIDE
;
A
#
# COMPACT_ATOMS: atom_id res chain seq x y z
N MET A 1 -28.70 -25.95 -46.39
CA MET A 1 -27.31 -25.95 -46.90
C MET A 1 -26.46 -25.44 -45.75
N GLY A 2 -25.47 -26.25 -45.34
CA GLY A 2 -24.91 -26.26 -43.99
C GLY A 2 -24.17 -24.99 -43.59
N THR A 3 -24.35 -24.63 -42.33
CA THR A 3 -23.49 -23.70 -41.59
C THR A 3 -22.35 -24.50 -40.98
N GLU A 4 -21.12 -24.17 -41.35
CA GLU A 4 -19.91 -24.68 -40.68
C GLU A 4 -19.83 -24.13 -39.25
N PRO A 5 -19.39 -24.94 -38.27
CA PRO A 5 -18.96 -24.41 -36.98
C PRO A 5 -17.54 -23.86 -37.08
N SER A 6 -17.37 -22.60 -36.69
CA SER A 6 -16.08 -21.94 -36.51
C SER A 6 -15.28 -22.57 -35.38
N ASP A 7 -14.06 -22.99 -35.72
CA ASP A 7 -13.10 -23.71 -34.90
C ASP A 7 -12.42 -22.74 -33.92
N ILE A 8 -12.80 -22.80 -32.63
CA ILE A 8 -12.14 -22.02 -31.56
C ILE A 8 -10.95 -22.86 -31.07
N THR A 9 -9.75 -22.47 -31.48
CA THR A 9 -8.51 -23.14 -31.07
C THR A 9 -8.19 -22.75 -29.63
N ARG A 10 -8.59 -23.57 -28.64
CA ARG A 10 -8.13 -23.42 -27.25
C ARG A 10 -6.64 -23.71 -27.15
N LYS A 11 -5.86 -22.68 -26.82
CA LYS A 11 -4.45 -22.82 -26.46
C LYS A 11 -4.40 -23.39 -25.03
N ALA A 12 -3.96 -24.64 -24.89
CA ALA A 12 -3.76 -25.27 -23.59
C ALA A 12 -2.66 -24.51 -22.83
N HIS A 13 -3.03 -23.88 -21.71
CA HIS A 13 -2.07 -23.32 -20.76
C HIS A 13 -1.84 -24.36 -19.65
N ASP A 14 -0.57 -24.59 -19.34
CA ASP A 14 -0.06 -25.62 -18.42
C ASP A 14 -0.42 -25.27 -16.97
N GLY A 15 -1.57 -25.79 -16.51
CA GLY A 15 -2.03 -25.66 -15.12
C GLY A 15 -1.19 -26.54 -14.19
N ARG A 16 -0.27 -25.92 -13.45
CA ARG A 16 0.44 -26.57 -12.34
C ARG A 16 -0.55 -26.91 -11.23
N THR A 17 -0.79 -28.20 -11.01
CA THR A 17 -1.45 -28.72 -9.82
C THR A 17 -0.50 -28.67 -8.63
N THR A 18 -0.61 -27.65 -7.78
CA THR A 18 0.10 -27.62 -6.49
C THR A 18 -0.84 -28.04 -5.37
N GLY A 19 -0.76 -29.31 -4.97
CA GLY A 19 -1.36 -29.80 -3.73
C GLY A 19 -0.70 -29.13 -2.52
N ILE A 20 -1.48 -28.36 -1.76
CA ILE A 20 -1.01 -27.68 -0.55
C ILE A 20 -0.93 -28.70 0.59
N GLY A 21 0.28 -29.22 0.81
CA GLY A 21 0.62 -30.08 1.94
C GLY A 21 1.08 -29.28 3.16
N LYS A 22 0.46 -29.56 4.32
CA LYS A 22 0.75 -29.02 5.65
C LYS A 22 2.25 -29.12 6.01
N ARG A 23 2.94 -27.98 6.19
CA ARG A 23 4.26 -27.85 6.86
C ARG A 23 4.20 -26.55 7.67
N GLY A 24 4.39 -26.48 8.97
CA GLY A 24 5.34 -27.20 9.83
C GLY A 24 6.46 -26.22 10.21
N PHE A 25 6.18 -25.32 11.16
CA PHE A 25 7.13 -24.33 11.69
C PHE A 25 8.42 -24.99 12.18
N LEU A 26 9.56 -24.67 11.56
CA LEU A 26 10.89 -25.09 12.01
C LEU A 26 11.60 -23.90 12.66
N LYS A 27 11.71 -23.94 13.99
CA LYS A 27 12.60 -23.07 14.77
C LYS A 27 14.05 -23.50 14.53
N LEU A 28 14.86 -22.60 13.98
CA LEU A 28 16.31 -22.81 13.86
C LEU A 28 17.02 -22.22 15.09
N LEU A 29 17.34 -23.10 16.04
CA LEU A 29 18.40 -22.88 17.02
C LEU A 29 19.70 -23.39 16.39
N GLY A 30 20.67 -22.50 16.18
CA GLY A 30 21.97 -22.81 15.59
C GLY A 30 23.09 -22.18 16.41
N VAL A 31 23.54 -22.91 17.43
CA VAL A 31 24.76 -22.68 18.22
C VAL A 31 25.99 -22.96 17.35
N GLY A 32 27.01 -22.10 17.38
CA GLY A 32 28.25 -22.26 16.60
C GLY A 32 29.48 -21.57 17.17
N ALA A 33 30.14 -22.26 18.12
CA ALA A 33 31.56 -22.29 18.49
C ALA A 33 32.39 -21.00 18.71
N LEU A 34 32.78 -20.83 19.99
CA LEU A 34 33.90 -20.04 20.50
C LEU A 34 35.26 -20.57 20.00
N ALA A 35 36.09 -19.69 19.45
CA ALA A 35 37.54 -19.85 19.42
C ALA A 35 38.17 -18.66 20.17
N VAL A 36 38.79 -18.93 21.32
CA VAL A 36 39.41 -17.94 22.21
C VAL A 36 40.87 -17.74 21.80
N GLY A 37 41.26 -16.49 21.53
CA GLY A 37 42.66 -16.11 21.28
C GLY A 37 42.90 -14.60 21.20
N GLY A 38 43.18 -13.97 22.34
CA GLY A 38 44.21 -12.91 22.50
C GLY A 38 44.04 -11.52 21.84
N THR A 39 43.45 -10.59 22.60
CA THR A 39 43.88 -9.18 22.81
C THR A 39 44.23 -8.26 21.62
N ALA A 40 43.28 -7.39 21.24
CA ALA A 40 43.44 -5.93 21.16
C ALA A 40 42.07 -5.30 20.80
N GLY A 41 41.61 -4.33 21.60
CA GLY A 41 40.32 -3.67 21.41
C GLY A 41 40.28 -2.83 20.14
N ALA A 42 39.46 -3.27 19.19
CA ALA A 42 38.89 -2.45 18.13
C ALA A 42 37.43 -2.88 18.01
N SER A 43 36.52 -2.00 18.43
CA SER A 43 35.08 -2.18 18.25
C SER A 43 34.77 -2.03 16.76
N THR A 44 34.87 -3.11 16.00
CA THR A 44 34.27 -3.16 14.66
C THR A 44 32.78 -3.40 14.85
N ALA A 45 32.02 -2.31 14.93
CA ALA A 45 30.58 -2.35 14.71
C ALA A 45 30.37 -2.93 13.31
N GLN A 46 29.79 -4.13 13.26
CA GLN A 46 29.36 -4.78 12.04
C GLN A 46 28.18 -3.96 11.51
N SER A 47 28.49 -2.97 10.66
CA SER A 47 27.51 -2.17 9.94
C SER A 47 26.60 -3.10 9.14
N GLY A 48 25.34 -3.19 9.55
CA GLY A 48 24.24 -3.61 8.69
C GLY A 48 23.95 -2.51 7.66
N GLY A 49 24.95 -2.14 6.87
CA GLY A 49 24.95 -1.00 5.97
C GLY A 49 23.99 -1.22 4.80
N GLY A 50 22.72 -0.88 5.00
CA GLY A 50 21.89 -0.45 3.89
C GLY A 50 22.54 0.77 3.23
N SER A 51 22.49 0.88 1.90
CA SER A 51 22.96 2.08 1.21
C SER A 51 22.25 3.31 1.78
N LEU A 52 22.99 4.38 2.09
CA LEU A 52 22.45 5.69 2.49
C LEU A 52 21.80 6.39 1.28
N ALA A 53 20.74 5.78 0.76
CA ALA A 53 20.09 6.23 -0.47
C ALA A 53 19.24 7.49 -0.27
N ASN A 54 18.87 7.79 0.97
CA ASN A 54 17.96 8.88 1.30
C ASN A 54 18.70 10.08 1.90
N ARG A 55 18.11 11.26 1.73
CA ARG A 55 18.61 12.54 2.23
C ARG A 55 17.48 13.29 2.92
N VAL A 56 17.73 13.88 4.08
CA VAL A 56 16.81 14.83 4.72
C VAL A 56 17.50 16.18 4.84
N ASP A 57 16.78 17.24 4.49
CA ASP A 57 17.18 18.63 4.68
C ASP A 57 16.22 19.32 5.64
N ILE A 58 16.79 20.07 6.56
CA ILE A 58 16.10 20.81 7.60
C ILE A 58 16.54 22.25 7.43
N THR A 59 15.62 23.17 7.19
CA THR A 59 15.92 24.59 6.98
C THR A 59 15.11 25.43 7.96
N GLY A 60 15.70 26.44 8.57
CA GLY A 60 14.94 27.37 9.41
C GLY A 60 13.93 28.17 8.57
N ALA A 61 12.72 28.40 9.09
CA ALA A 61 11.69 29.15 8.37
C ALA A 61 11.76 30.67 8.62
N ASN A 62 12.25 31.07 9.80
CA ASN A 62 12.23 32.44 10.29
C ASN A 62 13.64 32.85 10.77
N ASP A 63 13.85 34.13 11.08
CA ASP A 63 15.13 34.60 11.62
C ASP A 63 15.44 34.09 13.05
N GLU A 64 14.48 33.41 13.68
CA GLU A 64 14.67 32.71 14.95
C GLU A 64 15.24 31.30 14.73
N PRO A 65 16.20 30.85 15.57
CA PRO A 65 16.71 29.48 15.52
C PRO A 65 15.59 28.46 15.75
N ALA A 66 15.66 27.33 15.04
CA ALA A 66 14.78 26.19 15.28
C ALA A 66 15.60 25.00 15.77
N ARG A 67 15.13 24.35 16.83
CA ARG A 67 15.70 23.10 17.36
C ARG A 67 14.88 21.94 16.86
N TYR A 68 15.52 20.91 16.34
CA TYR A 68 14.85 19.71 15.86
C TYR A 68 15.34 18.44 16.56
N ARG A 69 14.52 17.40 16.45
CA ARG A 69 14.90 16.01 16.68
C ARG A 69 14.39 15.16 15.51
N LEU A 70 15.19 14.20 15.08
CA LEU A 70 14.79 13.24 14.05
C LEU A 70 15.24 11.81 14.38
N GLY A 71 14.52 10.84 13.83
CA GLY A 71 14.80 9.42 13.92
C GLY A 71 14.59 8.71 12.57
N THR A 72 15.42 7.71 12.31
CA THR A 72 15.37 6.90 11.08
C THR A 72 15.37 5.41 11.42
N SER A 73 14.83 4.59 10.52
CA SER A 73 14.81 3.12 10.68
C SER A 73 16.13 2.45 10.29
N GLY A 74 17.04 3.17 9.64
CA GLY A 74 18.37 2.70 9.27
C GLY A 74 19.48 3.68 9.67
N ALA A 75 20.69 3.42 9.19
CA ALA A 75 21.85 4.24 9.51
C ALA A 75 21.66 5.70 9.08
N LEU A 76 22.12 6.64 9.91
CA LEU A 76 22.04 8.09 9.71
C LEU A 76 23.45 8.69 9.79
N VAL A 77 23.79 9.58 8.85
CA VAL A 77 25.10 10.24 8.78
C VAL A 77 24.91 11.71 8.39
N PRO A 78 25.54 12.67 9.10
CA PRO A 78 25.45 14.09 8.74
C PRO A 78 26.19 14.36 7.42
N ALA A 79 25.66 15.28 6.60
CA ALA A 79 26.36 15.76 5.43
C ALA A 79 27.56 16.63 5.84
N PRO A 80 28.72 16.53 5.15
CA PRO A 80 29.89 17.32 5.50
C PRO A 80 29.63 18.83 5.41
N GLY A 81 29.86 19.55 6.51
CA GLY A 81 29.87 21.01 6.55
C GLY A 81 28.49 21.68 6.59
N THR A 82 27.40 20.91 6.72
CA THR A 82 26.07 21.46 6.97
C THR A 82 25.73 21.46 8.46
N VAL A 83 26.06 20.35 9.15
CA VAL A 83 25.73 20.15 10.57
C VAL A 83 26.80 20.76 11.46
N GLU A 84 26.37 21.46 12.50
CA GLU A 84 27.27 22.20 13.37
C GLU A 84 27.80 21.35 14.55
N ARG A 85 28.93 21.80 15.12
CA ARG A 85 29.64 21.04 16.18
C ARG A 85 28.85 20.87 17.47
N TRP A 86 27.75 21.61 17.65
CA TRP A 86 26.89 21.55 18.83
C TRP A 86 25.66 20.66 18.61
N ASP A 87 25.46 20.16 17.39
CA ASP A 87 24.46 19.16 17.11
C ASP A 87 24.97 17.78 17.52
N SER A 88 24.04 16.88 17.75
CA SER A 88 24.32 15.51 18.17
C SER A 88 23.70 14.54 17.19
N THR A 89 24.47 13.53 16.80
CA THR A 89 24.02 12.48 15.88
C THR A 89 24.46 11.13 16.44
N THR A 90 23.53 10.18 16.47
CA THR A 90 23.77 8.76 16.77
C THR A 90 23.71 7.94 15.47
N GLU A 91 23.74 6.62 15.56
CA GLU A 91 23.60 5.76 14.38
C GLU A 91 22.25 5.91 13.67
N THR A 92 21.18 6.34 14.36
CA THR A 92 19.82 6.41 13.78
C THR A 92 19.04 7.67 14.13
N THR A 93 19.58 8.54 14.98
CA THR A 93 18.88 9.77 15.44
C THR A 93 19.78 10.99 15.38
N ALA A 94 19.18 12.18 15.24
CA ALA A 94 19.89 13.44 15.41
C ALA A 94 19.06 14.45 16.19
N GLU A 95 19.75 15.32 16.92
CA GLU A 95 19.20 16.54 17.52
C GLU A 95 20.13 17.69 17.19
N GLY A 96 19.57 18.79 16.70
CA GLY A 96 20.37 19.93 16.29
C GLY A 96 19.61 21.24 16.24
N TRP A 97 20.32 22.29 15.87
CA TRP A 97 19.81 23.65 15.72
C TRP A 97 20.08 24.17 14.33
N VAL A 98 19.04 24.66 13.64
CA VAL A 98 19.23 25.45 12.41
C VAL A 98 19.20 26.95 12.75
N PRO A 99 20.28 27.71 12.47
CA PRO A 99 20.36 29.12 12.82
C PRO A 99 19.56 30.00 11.84
N GLY A 100 18.30 30.27 12.18
CA GLY A 100 17.44 31.21 11.47
C GLY A 100 17.15 30.85 10.01
N SER A 101 16.66 31.80 9.23
CA SER A 101 16.09 31.59 7.88
C SER A 101 17.11 31.18 6.81
N GLN A 102 18.41 31.27 7.13
CA GLN A 102 19.53 30.89 6.26
C GLN A 102 20.25 29.61 6.75
N GLY A 103 19.89 29.11 7.94
CA GLY A 103 20.48 27.91 8.51
C GLY A 103 19.87 26.64 7.89
N SER A 104 20.72 25.66 7.60
CA SER A 104 20.27 24.37 7.08
C SER A 104 21.16 23.22 7.51
N ASP A 105 20.53 22.14 7.96
CA ASP A 105 21.19 20.87 8.25
C ASP A 105 20.76 19.81 7.25
N THR A 106 21.72 18.98 6.84
CA THR A 106 21.47 17.87 5.91
C THR A 106 22.01 16.57 6.51
N TYR A 107 21.23 15.49 6.38
CA TYR A 107 21.64 14.14 6.73
C TYR A 107 21.37 13.16 5.58
N TYR A 108 22.21 12.14 5.48
CA TYR A 108 22.00 10.97 4.63
C TYR A 108 21.59 9.78 5.49
N PHE A 109 20.63 8.98 5.03
CA PHE A 109 20.13 7.85 5.79
C PHE A 109 19.74 6.64 4.93
N ALA A 110 19.72 5.47 5.57
CA ALA A 110 19.14 4.24 5.06
C ALA A 110 17.75 4.01 5.70
N GLY A 111 16.87 3.29 5.01
CA GLY A 111 15.48 3.09 5.47
C GLY A 111 14.64 4.37 5.37
N GLY A 112 13.56 4.46 6.15
CA GLY A 112 12.66 5.62 6.22
C GLY A 112 12.96 6.57 7.39
N LEU A 113 12.50 7.82 7.27
CA LEU A 113 12.39 8.77 8.38
C LEU A 113 11.16 8.38 9.20
N VAL A 114 11.35 8.06 10.49
CA VAL A 114 10.31 7.47 11.36
C VAL A 114 9.94 8.37 12.53
N ASP A 115 10.70 9.45 12.74
CA ASP A 115 10.38 10.47 13.73
C ASP A 115 10.94 11.81 13.27
N PHE A 116 10.16 12.88 13.42
CA PHE A 116 10.65 14.25 13.25
C PHE A 116 9.83 15.23 14.11
N GLU A 117 10.49 16.16 14.77
CA GLU A 117 9.84 17.34 15.37
C GLU A 117 10.76 18.55 15.34
N PHE A 118 10.14 19.74 15.27
CA PHE A 118 10.75 20.95 15.80
C PHE A 118 10.40 21.06 17.28
N VAL A 119 11.39 20.84 18.15
CA VAL A 119 11.27 20.97 19.61
C VAL A 119 11.06 22.44 19.99
N GLU A 120 11.74 23.34 19.27
CA GLU A 120 11.64 24.79 19.43
C GLU A 120 11.69 25.46 18.05
N GLY A 121 10.94 26.55 17.86
CA GLY A 121 10.89 27.25 16.58
C GLY A 121 10.14 26.47 15.49
N ALA A 122 10.31 26.92 14.24
CA ALA A 122 9.69 26.30 13.08
C ALA A 122 10.66 26.30 11.89
N GLY A 123 10.49 25.32 11.02
CA GLY A 123 11.33 25.15 9.84
C GLY A 123 10.63 24.34 8.76
N ARG A 124 11.36 24.11 7.68
CA ARG A 124 10.95 23.25 6.58
C ARG A 124 11.78 21.99 6.59
N VAL A 125 11.12 20.85 6.39
CA VAL A 125 11.78 19.56 6.21
C VAL A 125 11.55 19.09 4.80
N THR A 126 12.59 18.58 4.15
CA THR A 126 12.43 17.83 2.90
C THR A 126 13.16 16.49 2.99
N VAL A 127 12.54 15.43 2.46
CA VAL A 127 13.16 14.11 2.29
C VAL A 127 13.32 13.86 0.79
N ASN A 128 14.54 13.59 0.35
CA ASN A 128 14.89 13.42 -1.06
C ASN A 128 14.44 14.61 -1.93
N GLY A 129 14.53 15.83 -1.38
CA GLY A 129 14.13 17.07 -2.03
C GLY A 129 12.62 17.34 -2.01
N ARG A 130 11.82 16.48 -1.39
CA ARG A 130 10.36 16.60 -1.30
C ARG A 130 9.94 17.09 0.08
N PRO A 131 9.09 18.12 0.21
CA PRO A 131 8.56 18.56 1.50
C PRO A 131 7.93 17.41 2.26
N VAL A 132 8.17 17.36 3.57
CA VAL A 132 7.52 16.42 4.47
C VAL A 132 7.01 17.22 5.66
N ASP A 133 5.80 16.92 6.10
CA ASP A 133 5.26 17.46 7.35
C ASP A 133 5.87 16.70 8.56
N PRO A 134 6.57 17.40 9.46
CA PRO A 134 6.98 16.86 10.76
C PRO A 134 5.91 16.08 11.52
N ALA A 135 4.66 16.56 11.55
CA ALA A 135 3.62 15.93 12.35
C ALA A 135 3.18 14.58 11.78
N ALA A 136 3.13 14.46 10.45
CA ALA A 136 2.87 13.20 9.75
C ALA A 136 3.92 12.11 10.06
N VAL A 137 5.21 12.48 10.02
CA VAL A 137 6.32 11.55 10.34
C VAL A 137 6.20 11.03 11.77
N ARG A 138 5.88 11.90 12.71
CA ARG A 138 5.69 11.57 14.12
C ARG A 138 4.51 10.63 14.37
N ALA A 139 3.47 10.73 13.55
CA ALA A 139 2.30 9.90 13.64
C ALA A 139 2.48 8.52 12.97
N GLY A 140 3.56 8.34 12.19
CA GLY A 140 3.97 7.04 11.65
C GLY A 140 3.25 6.61 10.37
N TRP A 141 2.57 7.54 9.68
CA TRP A 141 1.84 7.27 8.44
C TRP A 141 2.78 6.83 7.32
N GLU A 142 2.44 5.75 6.62
CA GLU A 142 3.30 5.12 5.62
C GLU A 142 3.34 5.88 4.29
N HIS A 143 2.22 6.49 3.90
CA HIS A 143 2.01 7.07 2.56
C HIS A 143 1.46 8.49 2.61
N SER A 144 1.62 9.22 1.50
CA SER A 144 0.93 10.48 1.25
C SER A 144 0.30 10.55 -0.13
N ILE A 145 -0.81 11.29 -0.24
CA ILE A 145 -1.43 11.65 -1.51
C ILE A 145 -1.62 13.17 -1.56
N THR A 146 -1.18 13.78 -2.66
CA THR A 146 -1.30 15.22 -2.91
C THR A 146 -2.14 15.45 -4.16
N ILE A 147 -3.17 16.29 -4.03
CA ILE A 147 -4.06 16.68 -5.13
C ILE A 147 -3.87 18.18 -5.36
N ARG A 148 -3.52 18.59 -6.59
CA ARG A 148 -3.24 19.99 -6.92
C ARG A 148 -4.14 20.47 -8.06
N GLY A 149 -4.94 21.48 -7.77
CA GLY A 149 -5.88 22.09 -8.71
C GLY A 149 -5.20 22.77 -9.89
N ARG A 150 -5.85 22.71 -11.06
CA ARG A 150 -5.36 23.27 -12.34
C ARG A 150 -6.05 24.56 -12.76
N GLY A 151 -6.84 25.17 -11.86
CA GLY A 151 -7.58 26.41 -12.13
C GLY A 151 -9.09 26.24 -12.29
N GLU A 152 -9.57 25.03 -12.62
CA GLU A 152 -10.99 24.71 -12.61
C GLU A 152 -11.39 23.95 -11.34
N PRO A 153 -12.58 24.21 -10.76
CA PRO A 153 -13.03 23.49 -9.58
C PRO A 153 -13.15 22.00 -9.82
N THR A 154 -12.36 21.25 -9.08
CA THR A 154 -12.24 19.79 -9.18
C THR A 154 -12.69 19.14 -7.88
N ASN A 155 -13.55 18.14 -7.97
CA ASN A 155 -13.96 17.29 -6.85
C ASN A 155 -13.35 15.91 -7.05
N TYR A 156 -12.70 15.42 -6.01
CA TYR A 156 -12.08 14.12 -5.99
C TYR A 156 -12.60 13.31 -4.81
N VAL A 157 -12.62 12.00 -4.98
CA VAL A 157 -12.92 11.04 -3.93
C VAL A 157 -11.81 10.00 -3.93
N PHE A 158 -11.28 9.67 -2.76
CA PHE A 158 -10.43 8.50 -2.63
C PHE A 158 -10.69 7.72 -1.35
N GLU A 159 -10.40 6.43 -1.39
CA GLU A 159 -10.52 5.49 -0.29
C GLU A 159 -9.22 4.70 -0.13
N VAL A 160 -8.88 4.36 1.11
CA VAL A 160 -7.69 3.58 1.45
C VAL A 160 -8.05 2.39 2.33
N SER A 161 -7.22 1.34 2.28
CA SER A 161 -7.41 0.15 3.10
C SER A 161 -7.05 0.36 4.59
N GLY A 162 -6.23 1.37 4.89
CA GLY A 162 -5.81 1.76 6.25
C GLY A 162 -6.54 2.97 6.80
N GLY A 163 -5.87 3.72 7.69
CA GLY A 163 -6.38 4.99 8.22
C GLY A 163 -5.90 6.19 7.40
N ILE A 164 -6.64 7.28 7.44
CA ILE A 164 -6.24 8.60 6.91
C ILE A 164 -6.09 9.55 8.10
N SER A 165 -5.00 10.31 8.14
CA SER A 165 -4.80 11.37 9.13
C SER A 165 -5.82 12.48 8.95
N PRO A 166 -6.70 12.75 9.95
CA PRO A 166 -7.63 13.87 9.88
C PRO A 166 -6.99 15.21 10.27
N THR A 167 -5.68 15.20 10.62
CA THR A 167 -5.07 16.21 11.48
C THR A 167 -4.22 17.25 10.76
N ASP A 168 -3.91 17.04 9.47
CA ASP A 168 -3.16 18.03 8.69
C ASP A 168 -4.11 18.73 7.71
N THR A 169 -4.68 19.84 8.19
CA THR A 169 -5.79 20.54 7.54
C THR A 169 -5.40 21.96 7.14
N GLU A 170 -4.11 22.29 7.02
CA GLU A 170 -3.74 23.61 6.44
C GLU A 170 -4.31 23.77 5.03
N THR A 171 -4.48 22.65 4.33
CA THR A 171 -5.08 22.59 3.00
C THR A 171 -6.56 22.25 3.01
N LYS A 172 -7.02 21.49 4.01
CA LYS A 172 -8.41 21.02 4.09
C LYS A 172 -9.37 22.20 3.96
N GLU A 173 -10.15 22.16 2.90
CA GLU A 173 -11.17 23.13 2.66
C GLU A 173 -12.41 22.82 3.51
N ARG A 174 -13.24 23.85 3.73
CA ARG A 174 -14.52 23.68 4.45
C ARG A 174 -15.48 22.68 3.77
N TRP A 175 -15.20 22.32 2.52
CA TRP A 175 -16.02 21.43 1.71
C TRP A 175 -15.49 20.01 1.70
N ASP A 176 -14.34 19.75 2.32
CA ASP A 176 -13.78 18.42 2.39
C ASP A 176 -14.41 17.63 3.53
N GLU A 177 -14.89 16.45 3.19
CA GLU A 177 -15.55 15.52 4.10
C GLU A 177 -14.72 14.24 4.26
N PHE A 178 -14.49 13.87 5.51
CA PHE A 178 -13.93 12.56 5.84
C PHE A 178 -15.07 11.58 6.09
N GLY A 179 -14.97 10.40 5.49
CA GLY A 179 -15.93 9.32 5.62
C GLY A 179 -15.25 7.99 5.92
N GLY A 180 -16.09 6.97 6.12
CA GLY A 180 -15.63 5.63 6.49
C GLY A 180 -14.96 5.60 7.87
N ALA A 181 -14.61 4.40 8.31
CA ALA A 181 -13.83 4.21 9.53
C ALA A 181 -13.13 2.85 9.50
N ASN A 182 -11.84 2.83 9.78
CA ASN A 182 -11.10 1.60 10.03
C ASN A 182 -11.46 1.04 11.44
N PRO A 183 -10.97 -0.15 11.84
CA PRO A 183 -11.30 -0.77 13.13
C PRO A 183 -10.91 0.05 14.37
N VAL A 184 -9.99 1.02 14.23
CA VAL A 184 -9.58 1.92 15.32
C VAL A 184 -10.28 3.28 15.28
N GLY A 185 -11.18 3.49 14.31
CA GLY A 185 -12.04 4.67 14.19
C GLY A 185 -11.43 5.83 13.40
N GLU A 186 -10.35 5.61 12.68
CA GLU A 186 -9.76 6.62 11.78
C GLU A 186 -10.49 6.59 10.43
N PRO A 187 -10.67 7.75 9.76
CA PRO A 187 -11.38 7.79 8.49
C PRO A 187 -10.62 7.02 7.42
N THR A 188 -11.36 6.45 6.45
CA THR A 188 -10.79 5.66 5.33
C THR A 188 -11.14 6.26 3.98
N ARG A 189 -11.97 7.31 3.94
CA ARG A 189 -12.44 7.98 2.73
C ARG A 189 -12.30 9.48 2.87
N VAL A 190 -11.93 10.14 1.77
CA VAL A 190 -12.00 11.60 1.60
C VAL A 190 -12.87 11.92 0.39
N ASP A 191 -13.72 12.93 0.55
CA ASP A 191 -14.43 13.63 -0.51
C ASP A 191 -14.00 15.09 -0.46
N GLY A 192 -13.22 15.54 -1.43
CA GLY A 192 -12.53 16.82 -1.33
C GLY A 192 -12.64 17.68 -2.58
N TRP A 193 -12.30 18.96 -2.44
CA TRP A 193 -12.33 19.94 -3.51
C TRP A 193 -11.00 20.70 -3.61
N VAL A 194 -10.52 20.90 -4.84
CA VAL A 194 -9.51 21.91 -5.15
C VAL A 194 -10.13 22.90 -6.14
N THR A 195 -10.27 24.17 -5.74
CA THR A 195 -11.16 25.10 -6.46
C THR A 195 -10.46 26.08 -7.40
N ALA A 196 -9.18 26.33 -7.19
CA ALA A 196 -8.37 27.29 -7.93
C ALA A 196 -7.00 26.74 -8.33
N GLU A 197 -6.30 27.47 -9.19
CA GLU A 197 -4.93 27.15 -9.58
C GLU A 197 -4.01 27.41 -8.40
N GLY A 198 -3.34 26.37 -7.92
CA GLY A 198 -2.49 26.45 -6.74
C GLY A 198 -3.15 26.02 -5.43
N ASP A 199 -4.47 25.74 -5.44
CA ASP A 199 -5.09 24.97 -4.36
C ASP A 199 -4.48 23.57 -4.37
N VAL A 200 -4.10 23.10 -3.18
CA VAL A 200 -3.39 21.84 -2.97
C VAL A 200 -3.98 21.23 -1.75
N ASP A 201 -4.40 19.98 -1.84
CA ASP A 201 -4.69 19.14 -0.69
C ASP A 201 -3.61 18.09 -0.52
N THR A 202 -3.26 17.80 0.73
CA THR A 202 -2.34 16.70 1.05
C THR A 202 -2.90 15.90 2.20
N PHE A 203 -2.95 14.58 2.01
CA PHE A 203 -3.39 13.63 3.02
C PHE A 203 -2.29 12.60 3.29
N PHE A 204 -2.22 12.15 4.52
CA PHE A 204 -1.35 11.05 4.95
C PHE A 204 -2.20 9.86 5.32
N PHE A 205 -1.77 8.66 4.93
CA PHE A 205 -2.55 7.45 5.12
C PHE A 205 -1.66 6.20 5.28
N ASP A 206 -2.27 5.14 5.79
CA ASP A 206 -1.70 3.79 5.83
C ASP A 206 -2.40 2.89 4.82
N GLY A 207 -1.74 1.79 4.45
CA GLY A 207 -2.27 0.83 3.48
C GLY A 207 -2.22 1.35 2.05
N GLU A 208 -3.12 0.85 1.20
CA GLU A 208 -3.14 1.15 -0.23
C GLU A 208 -4.35 2.00 -0.59
N VAL A 209 -4.24 2.78 -1.67
CA VAL A 209 -5.40 3.42 -2.29
C VAL A 209 -6.25 2.34 -2.94
N GLU A 210 -7.49 2.18 -2.47
CA GLU A 210 -8.44 1.19 -2.99
C GLU A 210 -9.32 1.80 -4.09
N ARG A 211 -9.59 3.11 -3.97
CA ARG A 211 -10.42 3.85 -4.92
C ARG A 211 -9.86 5.25 -5.10
N PHE A 212 -9.84 5.71 -6.34
CA PHE A 212 -9.63 7.12 -6.66
C PHE A 212 -10.50 7.52 -7.85
N ALA A 213 -11.23 8.62 -7.74
CA ALA A 213 -12.05 9.14 -8.82
C ALA A 213 -12.10 10.67 -8.81
N PHE A 214 -12.21 11.27 -9.99
CA PHE A 214 -12.65 12.65 -10.12
C PHE A 214 -14.15 12.66 -10.41
N GLU A 215 -14.96 13.06 -9.43
CA GLU A 215 -16.41 13.23 -9.62
C GLU A 215 -16.70 14.50 -10.46
N ARG A 216 -15.75 15.43 -10.51
CA ARG A 216 -15.79 16.62 -11.37
C ARG A 216 -14.40 17.16 -11.64
N GLY A 217 -14.12 17.56 -12.89
CA GLY A 217 -12.88 18.26 -13.26
C GLY A 217 -11.67 17.34 -13.31
N ASP A 218 -10.47 17.93 -13.30
CA ASP A 218 -9.20 17.22 -13.27
C ASP A 218 -8.15 17.99 -12.46
N ALA A 219 -7.33 17.23 -11.73
CA ALA A 219 -6.22 17.75 -10.94
C ALA A 219 -4.95 16.92 -11.20
N THR A 220 -3.80 17.48 -10.82
CA THR A 220 -2.58 16.68 -10.74
C THR A 220 -2.60 15.91 -9.42
N VAL A 221 -2.30 14.61 -9.48
CA VAL A 221 -2.23 13.73 -8.32
C VAL A 221 -0.82 13.17 -8.18
N GLU A 222 -0.33 13.17 -6.95
CA GLU A 222 0.94 12.54 -6.59
C GLU A 222 0.71 11.59 -5.41
N VAL A 223 1.29 10.39 -5.47
CA VAL A 223 1.36 9.46 -4.33
C VAL A 223 2.83 9.32 -3.93
N ASP A 224 3.13 9.53 -2.66
CA ASP A 224 4.49 9.61 -2.13
C ASP A 224 5.37 10.56 -2.97
N ALA A 225 4.80 11.71 -3.34
CA ALA A 225 5.39 12.73 -4.22
C ALA A 225 5.88 12.21 -5.59
N ARG A 226 5.32 11.09 -6.07
CA ARG A 226 5.47 10.60 -7.44
C ARG A 226 4.21 10.94 -8.21
N PRO A 227 4.31 11.64 -9.36
CA PRO A 227 3.14 11.95 -10.16
C PRO A 227 2.48 10.67 -10.66
N VAL A 228 1.15 10.69 -10.68
CA VAL A 228 0.33 9.62 -11.23
C VAL A 228 -0.26 10.11 -12.54
N ASP A 229 0.15 9.49 -13.65
CA ASP A 229 -0.27 9.91 -15.00
C ASP A 229 -1.77 9.66 -15.24
N ASP A 230 -2.28 8.57 -14.65
CA ASP A 230 -3.69 8.20 -14.67
C ASP A 230 -4.18 7.97 -13.23
N PRO A 231 -4.69 9.00 -12.54
CA PRO A 231 -5.11 8.86 -11.14
C PRO A 231 -6.22 7.83 -10.92
N GLU A 232 -7.10 7.60 -11.89
CA GLU A 232 -8.17 6.60 -11.76
C GLU A 232 -7.61 5.18 -11.76
N SER A 233 -6.41 4.96 -12.33
CA SER A 233 -5.67 3.70 -12.24
C SER A 233 -5.19 3.36 -10.83
N LEU A 234 -5.22 4.32 -9.89
CA LEU A 234 -4.99 4.05 -8.46
C LEU A 234 -6.14 3.25 -7.84
N THR A 235 -7.31 3.21 -8.48
CA THR A 235 -8.39 2.34 -8.04
C THR A 235 -7.91 0.91 -8.15
N ASN A 236 -7.59 0.31 -7.00
CA ASN A 236 -7.29 -1.10 -6.91
C ASN A 236 -8.60 -1.85 -7.13
N VAL A 237 -8.90 -2.14 -8.39
CA VAL A 237 -9.98 -3.05 -8.78
C VAL A 237 -9.65 -4.50 -8.41
N GLY A 238 -8.53 -4.75 -7.72
CA GLY A 238 -7.92 -6.06 -7.45
C GLY A 238 -7.50 -6.78 -8.74
N GLU A 239 -6.51 -7.67 -8.61
CA GLU A 239 -6.22 -8.61 -9.70
C GLU A 239 -7.48 -9.43 -9.98
N LYS A 240 -7.95 -9.42 -11.24
CA LYS A 240 -9.08 -10.24 -11.66
C LYS A 240 -8.64 -11.70 -11.62
N ARG A 241 -9.25 -12.45 -10.72
CA ARG A 241 -8.98 -13.87 -10.48
C ARG A 241 -10.24 -14.69 -10.72
N TYR A 242 -10.06 -15.98 -10.84
CA TYR A 242 -11.15 -16.94 -10.86
C TYR A 242 -10.86 -18.15 -9.98
N VAL A 243 -11.93 -18.80 -9.54
CA VAL A 243 -11.89 -20.14 -8.97
C VAL A 243 -12.91 -21.02 -9.70
N GLU A 244 -12.46 -22.16 -10.23
CA GLU A 244 -13.29 -23.25 -10.77
C GLU A 244 -13.33 -24.38 -9.76
N ILE A 245 -14.54 -24.76 -9.32
CA ILE A 245 -14.80 -25.93 -8.51
C ILE A 245 -15.46 -26.96 -9.41
N ARG A 246 -14.84 -28.12 -9.61
CA ARG A 246 -15.35 -29.18 -10.50
C ARG A 246 -15.67 -30.44 -9.72
N GLY A 247 -16.83 -31.02 -9.97
CA GLY A 247 -17.24 -32.27 -9.33
C GLY A 247 -16.37 -33.46 -9.78
N THR A 248 -16.14 -34.41 -8.87
CA THR A 248 -15.41 -35.65 -9.18
C THR A 248 -16.33 -36.86 -9.41
N GLY A 249 -17.65 -36.64 -9.46
CA GLY A 249 -18.67 -37.67 -9.69
C GLY A 249 -19.45 -38.11 -8.46
N GLU A 250 -19.13 -37.61 -7.28
CA GLU A 250 -19.95 -37.68 -6.08
C GLU A 250 -20.34 -36.26 -5.65
N PRO A 251 -21.53 -36.05 -5.03
CA PRO A 251 -21.94 -34.73 -4.56
C PRO A 251 -20.94 -34.13 -3.56
N ALA A 252 -20.45 -32.94 -3.88
CA ALA A 252 -19.58 -32.17 -3.02
C ALA A 252 -20.18 -30.80 -2.73
N ASN A 253 -20.12 -30.39 -1.46
CA ASN A 253 -20.51 -29.06 -1.02
C ASN A 253 -19.26 -28.27 -0.67
N TYR A 254 -19.18 -27.05 -1.17
CA TYR A 254 -18.09 -26.14 -0.91
C TYR A 254 -18.60 -24.82 -0.33
N ALA A 255 -17.73 -24.14 0.39
CA ALA A 255 -17.91 -22.76 0.79
C ALA A 255 -16.57 -22.03 0.75
N PHE A 256 -16.58 -20.78 0.30
CA PHE A 256 -15.37 -19.95 0.28
C PHE A 256 -15.69 -18.47 0.46
N SER A 257 -14.65 -17.69 0.78
CA SER A 257 -14.71 -16.23 0.85
C SER A 257 -13.49 -15.57 0.21
N VAL A 258 -13.66 -14.32 -0.24
CA VAL A 258 -12.63 -13.51 -0.89
C VAL A 258 -12.49 -12.16 -0.20
N SER A 259 -11.35 -11.49 -0.35
CA SER A 259 -11.13 -10.16 0.22
C SER A 259 -11.79 -9.04 -0.61
N GLY A 260 -11.84 -9.20 -1.93
CA GLY A 260 -12.48 -8.25 -2.85
C GLY A 260 -13.90 -8.63 -3.25
N GLU A 261 -14.35 -8.14 -4.41
CA GLU A 261 -15.68 -8.36 -4.95
C GLU A 261 -15.79 -9.76 -5.60
N LEU A 262 -16.95 -10.40 -5.47
CA LEU A 262 -17.23 -11.73 -6.00
C LEU A 262 -18.39 -11.71 -7.02
N HIS A 263 -18.19 -12.37 -8.15
CA HIS A 263 -19.19 -12.58 -9.19
C HIS A 263 -19.26 -14.05 -9.59
N ALA A 264 -20.47 -14.61 -9.62
CA ALA A 264 -20.72 -15.95 -10.12
C ALA A 264 -20.88 -15.96 -11.65
N SER A 265 -20.27 -16.94 -12.31
CA SER A 265 -20.48 -17.17 -13.74
C SER A 265 -21.88 -17.72 -14.01
N THR A 266 -22.69 -16.96 -14.73
CA THR A 266 -24.09 -17.34 -15.04
C THR A 266 -24.22 -18.57 -15.93
N GLU A 267 -23.13 -19.00 -16.58
CA GLU A 267 -23.12 -20.19 -17.43
C GLU A 267 -22.87 -21.48 -16.65
N SER A 268 -22.22 -21.38 -15.49
CA SER A 268 -21.72 -22.54 -14.76
C SER A 268 -22.36 -22.69 -13.38
N THR A 269 -22.63 -21.59 -12.67
CA THR A 269 -23.20 -21.65 -11.31
C THR A 269 -24.71 -21.84 -11.37
N GLU A 270 -25.26 -22.74 -10.57
CA GLU A 270 -26.70 -22.91 -10.50
C GLU A 270 -27.38 -21.88 -9.59
N ARG A 271 -28.66 -21.60 -9.89
CA ARG A 271 -29.52 -20.70 -9.09
C ARG A 271 -29.69 -21.08 -7.61
N TRP A 272 -29.19 -22.25 -7.20
CA TRP A 272 -29.31 -22.75 -5.84
C TRP A 272 -28.06 -22.47 -5.01
N ASP A 273 -26.99 -22.02 -5.66
CA ASP A 273 -25.81 -21.52 -4.97
C ASP A 273 -26.15 -20.23 -4.24
N ALA A 274 -25.64 -20.13 -3.01
CA ALA A 274 -25.74 -18.92 -2.22
C ALA A 274 -24.51 -18.07 -2.49
N VAL A 275 -24.67 -16.99 -3.25
CA VAL A 275 -23.60 -16.05 -3.58
C VAL A 275 -23.91 -14.70 -2.94
N SER A 276 -22.93 -14.15 -2.24
CA SER A 276 -22.95 -12.82 -1.64
C SER A 276 -21.80 -11.99 -2.22
N GLU A 277 -21.70 -10.72 -1.83
CA GLU A 277 -20.65 -9.80 -2.30
C GLU A 277 -19.22 -10.35 -2.16
N ARG A 278 -18.97 -11.22 -1.17
CA ARG A 278 -17.61 -11.72 -0.84
C ARG A 278 -17.53 -13.20 -0.50
N ALA A 279 -18.61 -13.96 -0.65
CA ALA A 279 -18.63 -15.37 -0.29
C ALA A 279 -19.62 -16.16 -1.13
N ALA A 280 -19.29 -17.42 -1.40
CA ALA A 280 -20.17 -18.35 -2.07
C ALA A 280 -20.21 -19.70 -1.36
N GLU A 281 -21.38 -20.35 -1.43
CA GLU A 281 -21.61 -21.72 -1.02
C GLU A 281 -22.46 -22.42 -2.08
N GLY A 282 -22.02 -23.59 -2.52
CA GLY A 282 -22.65 -24.31 -3.63
C GLY A 282 -22.42 -25.81 -3.61
N TRP A 283 -22.91 -26.49 -4.66
CA TRP A 283 -22.80 -27.93 -4.82
C TRP A 283 -22.41 -28.34 -6.23
N VAL A 284 -21.37 -29.15 -6.36
CA VAL A 284 -21.06 -29.87 -7.62
C VAL A 284 -21.44 -31.34 -7.48
N THR A 285 -22.29 -31.87 -8.36
CA THR A 285 -22.92 -33.20 -8.14
C THR A 285 -22.44 -34.31 -9.07
N ALA A 286 -21.90 -33.97 -10.24
CA ALA A 286 -21.39 -34.90 -11.23
C ALA A 286 -20.01 -34.48 -11.75
N THR A 287 -19.34 -35.36 -12.51
CA THR A 287 -18.03 -35.07 -13.15
C THR A 287 -18.10 -33.99 -14.23
N THR A 288 -19.30 -33.68 -14.71
CA THR A 288 -19.57 -32.64 -15.68
C THR A 288 -19.93 -31.31 -15.05
N ASP A 289 -20.18 -31.29 -13.73
CA ASP A 289 -20.61 -30.10 -13.02
C ASP A 289 -19.38 -29.31 -12.62
N SER A 290 -19.43 -28.01 -12.88
CA SER A 290 -18.37 -27.07 -12.51
C SER A 290 -18.96 -25.72 -12.21
N ASP A 291 -18.52 -25.10 -11.13
CA ASP A 291 -18.89 -23.74 -10.75
C ASP A 291 -17.68 -22.83 -10.89
N VAL A 292 -17.84 -21.76 -11.66
CA VAL A 292 -16.80 -20.74 -11.88
C VAL A 292 -17.23 -19.44 -11.23
N TYR A 293 -16.33 -18.89 -10.41
CA TYR A 293 -16.48 -17.60 -9.79
C TYR A 293 -15.32 -16.70 -10.18
N TYR A 294 -15.61 -15.43 -10.44
CA TYR A 294 -14.64 -14.37 -10.69
C TYR A 294 -14.59 -13.46 -9.49
N TYR A 295 -13.39 -13.04 -9.09
CA TYR A 295 -13.24 -12.18 -7.93
C TYR A 295 -12.02 -11.28 -8.03
N THR A 296 -12.00 -10.29 -7.14
CA THR A 296 -10.87 -9.39 -6.95
C THR A 296 -10.26 -9.61 -5.56
N GLY A 297 -8.99 -9.23 -5.38
CA GLY A 297 -8.27 -9.51 -4.13
C GLY A 297 -7.79 -10.96 -4.01
N GLU A 298 -7.89 -11.57 -2.83
CA GLU A 298 -7.35 -12.90 -2.52
C GLU A 298 -8.46 -13.86 -2.05
N LEU A 299 -8.27 -15.16 -2.29
CA LEU A 299 -9.07 -16.22 -1.68
C LEU A 299 -8.71 -16.34 -0.19
N VAL A 300 -9.64 -15.95 0.69
CA VAL A 300 -9.40 -15.84 2.15
C VAL A 300 -9.61 -17.18 2.84
N GLU A 301 -10.71 -17.86 2.52
CA GLU A 301 -11.06 -19.15 3.09
C GLU A 301 -11.66 -20.03 2.01
N PHE A 302 -11.33 -21.33 2.02
CA PHE A 302 -11.95 -22.31 1.15
C PHE A 302 -12.10 -23.64 1.90
N GLU A 303 -13.30 -24.22 1.86
CA GLU A 303 -13.61 -25.49 2.49
C GLU A 303 -14.49 -26.36 1.57
N ILE A 304 -14.15 -27.65 1.47
CA ILE A 304 -15.09 -28.69 1.02
C ILE A 304 -15.74 -29.29 2.27
N ARG A 305 -16.99 -28.92 2.53
CA ARG A 305 -17.77 -29.35 3.72
C ARG A 305 -18.25 -30.79 3.60
N GLN A 306 -18.49 -31.25 2.38
CA GLN A 306 -18.92 -32.62 2.08
C GLN A 306 -18.37 -33.05 0.72
N GLY A 307 -18.03 -34.35 0.58
CA GLY A 307 -17.66 -34.94 -0.71
C GLY A 307 -16.24 -34.63 -1.16
N THR A 308 -16.01 -34.63 -2.47
CA THR A 308 -14.71 -34.31 -3.10
C THR A 308 -14.95 -33.54 -4.40
N ALA A 309 -14.18 -32.48 -4.58
CA ALA A 309 -14.18 -31.64 -5.77
C ALA A 309 -12.73 -31.27 -6.13
N ASP A 310 -12.47 -31.07 -7.42
CA ASP A 310 -11.23 -30.48 -7.91
C ASP A 310 -11.37 -28.95 -7.89
N VAL A 311 -10.34 -28.25 -7.42
CA VAL A 311 -10.37 -26.79 -7.27
C VAL A 311 -9.18 -26.21 -8.03
N THR A 312 -9.48 -25.26 -8.93
CA THR A 312 -8.47 -24.53 -9.71
C THR A 312 -8.64 -23.04 -9.48
N GLU A 313 -7.56 -22.35 -9.13
CA GLU A 313 -7.51 -20.90 -8.99
C GLU A 313 -6.55 -20.33 -10.04
N GLY A 314 -6.85 -19.16 -10.60
CA GLY A 314 -5.95 -18.47 -11.52
C GLY A 314 -6.31 -17.00 -11.73
N GLU A 315 -5.43 -16.31 -12.43
CA GLU A 315 -5.69 -14.97 -12.97
C GLU A 315 -6.52 -15.07 -14.25
N TYR A 316 -7.38 -14.08 -14.49
CA TYR A 316 -8.13 -13.97 -15.74
C TYR A 316 -8.03 -12.56 -16.31
N GLU A 317 -7.54 -12.46 -17.53
CA GLU A 317 -7.68 -11.25 -18.34
C GLU A 317 -9.03 -11.32 -19.03
N ASP A 318 -9.82 -10.23 -18.97
CA ASP A 318 -11.05 -10.13 -19.75
C ASP A 318 -10.74 -10.50 -21.20
N PRO A 319 -11.55 -11.36 -21.84
CA PRO A 319 -11.36 -11.59 -23.26
C PRO A 319 -11.65 -10.25 -23.91
N VAL A 320 -10.70 -9.72 -24.69
CA VAL A 320 -10.96 -8.55 -25.52
C VAL A 320 -12.17 -8.89 -26.39
N ILE A 321 -13.33 -8.38 -26.01
CA ILE A 321 -14.50 -8.40 -26.87
C ILE A 321 -14.22 -7.28 -27.86
N ASP A 322 -13.61 -7.63 -28.99
CA ASP A 322 -13.66 -6.77 -30.17
C ASP A 322 -15.15 -6.55 -30.49
N GLU A 323 -15.66 -5.34 -30.20
CA GLU A 323 -16.99 -4.90 -30.64
C GLU A 323 -17.09 -4.82 -32.18
#